data_AF-A0A662BZM9-F1
#
_entry.id   AF-A0A662BZM9-F1
#
_cell.length_a   1.000
_cell.length_b   1.000
_cell.length_c   1.000
_cell.angle_alpha   90.00
_cell.angle_beta   90.00
_cell.angle_gamma   90.00
#
_symmetry.space_group_name_H-M   'P 1'
#
loop_
_entity.id
_entity.type
_entity.pdbx_description
1 polymer ?
#
loop_
_entity_poly.entity_id
_entity_poly.type
_entity_poly.pdbx_seq_one_letter_code
_entity_poly.pdbx_strand_id
1 'polypeptide(L)'
;MKALKITSILTAVIIASGINSQLHAQELTGRDIVEKVYNLPTGGDQTSDLTMTLINKSGKERIRKIKQFTKDMGDMEKSIMFFQSPADVKNTSFMNWTYDDESKSDDQWIYLPALKKVKRISSDSKSDYFMGSDF
;
A
#
# COMPACT_ATOMS: atom_id res chain seq x y z
N MET A 1 1.76 70.41 5.30
CA MET A 1 2.90 69.48 5.09
C MET A 1 3.19 68.55 6.29
N LYS A 2 3.06 68.97 7.55
CA LYS A 2 3.32 68.07 8.72
C LYS A 2 2.28 66.94 8.87
N ALA A 3 0.99 67.22 8.67
CA ALA A 3 -0.08 66.22 8.76
C ALA A 3 0.07 65.09 7.72
N LEU A 4 0.40 65.43 6.46
CA LEU A 4 0.61 64.45 5.38
C LEU A 4 1.75 63.47 5.68
N LYS A 5 2.84 63.94 6.31
CA LYS A 5 3.97 63.09 6.74
C LYS A 5 3.58 62.14 7.89
N ILE A 6 2.71 62.58 8.80
CA ILE A 6 2.22 61.75 9.93
C ILE A 6 1.30 60.65 9.42
N THR A 7 0.39 60.94 8.49
CA THR A 7 -0.46 59.92 7.87
C THR A 7 0.36 58.90 7.10
N SER A 8 1.38 59.33 6.33
CA SER A 8 2.27 58.41 5.61
C SER A 8 3.08 57.50 6.53
N ILE A 9 3.52 58.00 7.69
CA ILE A 9 4.24 57.20 8.70
C ILE A 9 3.29 56.20 9.37
N LEU A 10 2.05 56.60 9.68
CA LEU A 10 1.05 55.70 10.27
C LEU A 10 0.68 54.54 9.33
N THR A 11 0.52 54.83 8.03
CA THR A 11 0.24 53.79 7.02
C THR A 11 1.43 52.84 6.83
N ALA A 12 2.67 53.35 6.89
CA ALA A 12 3.87 52.53 6.79
C ALA A 12 4.04 51.57 7.99
N VAL A 13 3.67 52.01 9.19
CA VAL A 13 3.72 51.18 10.42
C VAL A 13 2.67 50.06 10.38
N ILE A 14 1.47 50.32 9.86
CA ILE A 14 0.42 49.29 9.72
C ILE A 14 0.83 48.24 8.69
N ILE A 15 1.46 48.64 7.59
CA ILE A 15 1.99 47.69 6.58
C ILE A 15 3.15 46.86 7.16
N ALA A 16 4.05 47.47 7.94
CA ALA A 16 5.16 46.76 8.59
C ALA A 16 4.70 45.77 9.69
N SER A 17 3.53 46.02 10.30
CA SER A 17 2.95 45.16 11.34
C SER A 17 2.20 43.94 10.75
N GLY A 18 1.69 44.05 9.52
CA GLY A 18 0.89 43.01 8.87
C GLY A 18 1.67 41.88 8.20
N ILE A 19 3.01 41.93 8.19
CA ILE A 19 3.87 40.96 7.48
C ILE A 19 4.38 39.82 8.37
N ASN A 20 4.05 39.82 9.67
CA ASN A 20 4.47 38.77 10.62
C ASN A 20 3.41 37.67 10.82
N SER A 21 2.58 37.43 9.81
CA SER A 21 1.78 36.21 9.76
C SER A 21 2.72 35.05 9.39
N GLN A 22 3.37 34.45 10.38
CA GLN A 22 4.01 33.15 10.20
C GLN A 22 2.90 32.17 9.81
N LEU A 23 2.81 31.87 8.51
CA LEU A 23 2.01 30.78 7.98
C LEU A 23 2.65 29.50 8.49
N HIS A 24 2.26 29.06 9.68
CA HIS A 24 2.55 27.72 10.14
C HIS A 24 1.74 26.76 9.27
N ALA A 25 2.41 26.17 8.28
CA ALA A 25 1.87 25.00 7.61
C ALA A 25 1.62 23.95 8.70
N GLN A 26 0.35 23.63 8.95
CA GLN A 26 -0.01 22.59 9.91
C GLN A 26 0.61 21.28 9.41
N GLU A 27 1.49 20.69 10.21
CA GLU A 27 2.08 19.41 9.89
C GLU A 27 0.98 18.34 9.77
N LEU A 28 1.10 17.46 8.77
CA LEU A 28 0.15 16.38 8.58
C LEU A 28 0.18 15.44 9.78
N THR A 29 -0.98 15.06 10.28
CA THR A 29 -1.07 14.02 11.30
C THR A 29 -0.76 12.65 10.69
N GLY A 30 -0.42 11.66 11.52
CA GLY A 30 -0.22 10.28 11.06
C GLY A 30 -1.47 9.72 10.36
N ARG A 31 -2.67 10.10 10.83
CA ARG A 31 -3.93 9.73 10.20
C ARG A 31 -4.06 10.33 8.80
N ASP A 32 -3.76 11.61 8.64
CA ASP A 32 -3.83 12.28 7.34
C ASP A 32 -2.90 11.63 6.32
N ILE A 33 -1.72 11.17 6.76
CA ILE A 33 -0.76 10.47 5.91
C ILE A 33 -1.32 9.11 5.48
N VAL A 34 -1.84 8.31 6.42
CA VAL A 34 -2.41 6.99 6.14
C VAL A 34 -3.62 7.12 5.20
N GLU A 35 -4.53 8.05 5.45
CA GLU A 35 -5.69 8.29 4.59
C GLU A 35 -5.27 8.74 3.19
N LYS A 36 -4.24 9.58 3.06
CA LYS A 36 -3.71 9.98 1.74
C LYS A 36 -3.10 8.80 0.98
N VAL A 37 -2.35 7.93 1.66
CA VAL A 37 -1.77 6.73 1.05
C VAL A 37 -2.86 5.73 0.65
N TYR A 38 -3.86 5.53 1.51
CA TYR A 38 -4.98 4.63 1.26
C TYR A 38 -5.77 5.03 0.01
N ASN A 39 -6.04 6.33 -0.15
CA ASN A 39 -6.83 6.86 -1.27
C ASN A 39 -6.01 7.14 -2.54
N LEU A 40 -4.77 6.64 -2.65
CA LEU A 40 -4.00 6.79 -3.88
C LEU A 40 -4.66 6.00 -5.01
N PRO A 41 -4.84 6.61 -6.20
CA PRO A 41 -5.43 5.90 -7.33
C PRO A 41 -4.47 4.81 -7.83
N THR A 42 -4.85 3.56 -7.68
CA THR A 42 -4.10 2.36 -8.12
C THR A 42 -4.59 1.83 -9.47
N GLY A 43 -5.78 2.25 -9.91
CA GLY A 43 -6.43 1.80 -11.14
C GLY A 43 -7.28 0.55 -10.94
N GLY A 44 -8.23 0.30 -11.85
CA GLY A 44 -9.19 -0.80 -11.70
C GLY A 44 -8.62 -2.19 -12.00
N ASP A 45 -7.75 -2.30 -13.01
CA ASP A 45 -7.11 -3.56 -13.42
C ASP A 45 -5.59 -3.38 -13.40
N GLN A 46 -4.89 -4.27 -12.70
CA GLN A 46 -3.43 -4.26 -12.61
C GLN A 46 -2.85 -5.61 -13.02
N THR A 47 -1.75 -5.55 -13.78
CA THR A 47 -0.91 -6.71 -14.11
C THR A 47 0.52 -6.42 -13.65
N SER A 48 1.15 -7.37 -12.95
CA SER A 48 2.48 -7.17 -12.39
C SER A 48 3.39 -8.38 -12.60
N ASP A 49 4.64 -8.14 -12.99
CA ASP A 49 5.72 -9.13 -13.00
C ASP A 49 6.59 -8.91 -11.77
N LEU A 50 6.51 -9.82 -10.81
CA LEU A 50 7.15 -9.69 -9.50
C LEU A 50 8.37 -10.61 -9.39
N THR A 51 9.38 -10.14 -8.65
CA THR A 51 10.53 -10.94 -8.24
C THR A 51 10.60 -10.94 -6.72
N MET A 52 10.47 -12.12 -6.12
CA MET A 52 10.59 -12.32 -4.68
C MET A 52 11.93 -12.98 -4.38
N THR A 53 12.83 -12.26 -3.71
CA THR A 53 14.13 -12.77 -3.26
C THR A 53 14.05 -13.07 -1.77
N LEU A 54 14.16 -14.35 -1.42
CA LEU A 54 14.20 -14.81 -0.04
C LEU A 54 15.66 -15.05 0.37
N ILE A 55 16.13 -14.35 1.40
CA ILE A 55 17.50 -14.44 1.90
C ILE A 55 17.44 -15.02 3.31
N ASN A 56 18.11 -16.15 3.54
CA ASN A 56 18.14 -16.76 4.86
C ASN A 56 19.25 -16.16 5.76
N LYS A 57 19.32 -16.57 7.03
CA LYS A 57 20.35 -16.12 7.99
C LYS A 57 21.80 -16.38 7.56
N SER A 58 22.05 -17.34 6.66
CA SER A 58 23.38 -17.62 6.11
C SER A 58 23.68 -16.86 4.82
N GLY A 59 22.80 -15.95 4.38
CA GLY A 59 22.94 -15.18 3.14
C GLY A 59 22.60 -15.94 1.85
N LYS A 60 22.03 -17.15 1.95
CA LYS A 60 21.62 -17.93 0.77
C LYS A 60 20.31 -17.39 0.23
N GLU A 61 20.28 -17.15 -1.08
CA GLU A 61 19.12 -16.63 -1.77
C GLU A 61 18.27 -17.73 -2.43
N ARG A 62 16.96 -17.49 -2.46
CA ARG A 62 16.01 -18.19 -3.33
C ARG A 62 15.17 -17.14 -4.04
N ILE A 63 15.19 -17.14 -5.37
CA ILE A 63 14.49 -16.15 -6.19
C ILE A 63 13.28 -16.80 -6.84
N ARG A 64 12.10 -16.19 -6.65
CA ARG A 64 10.84 -16.61 -7.28
C ARG A 64 10.37 -15.55 -8.26
N LYS A 65 9.86 -15.97 -9.42
CA LYS A 65 9.19 -15.08 -10.39
C LYS A 65 7.69 -15.35 -10.34
N ILE A 66 6.91 -14.27 -10.23
CA ILE A 66 5.47 -14.35 -10.02
C ILE A 66 4.79 -13.42 -11.02
N LYS A 67 3.72 -13.91 -11.65
CA LYS A 67 2.78 -13.06 -12.40
C LYS A 67 1.57 -12.80 -11.52
N GLN A 68 1.21 -11.54 -11.32
CA GLN A 68 0.04 -11.14 -10.56
C GLN A 68 -0.95 -10.39 -11.44
N PHE A 69 -2.23 -10.66 -11.20
CA PHE A 69 -3.35 -9.90 -11.70
C PHE A 69 -4.18 -9.44 -10.52
N THR A 70 -4.52 -8.16 -10.47
CA THR A 70 -5.41 -7.58 -9.47
C THR A 70 -6.53 -6.84 -10.18
N LYS A 71 -7.74 -6.94 -9.62
CA LYS A 71 -8.92 -6.23 -10.09
C LYS A 71 -9.66 -5.65 -8.89
N ASP A 72 -9.81 -4.34 -8.90
CA ASP A 72 -10.70 -3.60 -8.00
C ASP A 72 -12.13 -3.66 -8.55
N MET A 73 -13.06 -4.15 -7.74
CA MET A 73 -14.49 -4.27 -8.06
C MET A 73 -15.32 -3.18 -7.38
N GLY A 74 -14.71 -2.28 -6.60
CA GLY A 74 -15.32 -1.16 -5.90
C GLY A 74 -15.76 -1.46 -4.47
N ASP A 75 -16.27 -2.67 -4.19
CA ASP A 75 -16.62 -3.16 -2.84
C ASP A 75 -15.69 -4.27 -2.35
N MET A 76 -14.80 -4.73 -3.23
CA MET A 76 -13.82 -5.76 -2.96
C MET A 76 -12.68 -5.71 -3.99
N GLU A 77 -11.50 -6.15 -3.58
CA GLU A 77 -10.37 -6.39 -4.46
C GLU A 77 -10.16 -7.90 -4.66
N LYS A 78 -9.95 -8.32 -5.90
CA LYS A 78 -9.56 -9.70 -6.23
C LYS A 78 -8.15 -9.71 -6.78
N SER A 79 -7.28 -10.52 -6.20
CA SER A 79 -5.94 -10.75 -6.70
C SER A 79 -5.66 -12.24 -6.91
N ILE A 80 -4.93 -12.55 -7.97
CA ILE A 80 -4.40 -13.89 -8.23
C ILE A 80 -2.93 -13.81 -8.65
N MET A 81 -2.12 -14.67 -8.03
CA MET A 81 -0.71 -14.82 -8.28
C MET A 81 -0.41 -16.20 -8.88
N PHE A 82 0.46 -16.24 -9.87
CA PHE A 82 0.99 -17.46 -10.49
C PHE A 82 2.50 -17.52 -10.31
N PHE A 83 2.97 -18.54 -9.61
CA PHE A 83 4.40 -18.80 -9.47
C PHE A 83 4.93 -19.40 -10.78
N GLN A 84 5.83 -18.67 -11.44
CA GLN A 84 6.41 -19.05 -12.73
C GLN A 84 7.75 -19.78 -12.58
N SER A 85 8.52 -19.43 -11.55
CA SER A 85 9.81 -20.06 -11.22
C SER A 85 10.15 -19.90 -9.73
N PRO A 86 11.04 -20.76 -9.16
CA PRO A 86 11.69 -21.93 -9.78
C PRO A 86 10.75 -23.13 -9.96
N ALA A 87 11.28 -24.26 -10.46
CA ALA A 87 10.50 -25.47 -10.78
C ALA A 87 9.77 -26.08 -9.57
N ASP A 88 10.29 -25.89 -8.36
CA ASP A 88 9.72 -26.36 -7.10
C ASP A 88 8.41 -25.68 -6.71
N VAL A 89 8.22 -24.42 -7.11
CA VAL A 89 6.99 -23.65 -6.87
C VAL A 89 6.16 -23.42 -8.13
N LYS A 90 6.71 -23.72 -9.31
CA LYS A 90 6.07 -23.47 -10.61
C LYS A 90 4.66 -24.06 -10.66
N ASN A 91 3.72 -23.28 -11.19
CA ASN A 91 2.28 -23.58 -11.27
C ASN A 91 1.55 -23.63 -9.93
N THR A 92 2.19 -23.25 -8.83
CA THR A 92 1.45 -22.86 -7.63
C THR A 92 0.71 -21.57 -7.91
N SER A 93 -0.52 -21.48 -7.44
CA SER A 93 -1.32 -20.26 -7.55
C SER A 93 -1.91 -19.90 -6.21
N PHE A 94 -1.97 -18.60 -5.94
CA PHE A 94 -2.59 -18.06 -4.74
C PHE A 94 -3.63 -17.03 -5.17
N MET A 95 -4.80 -17.07 -4.56
CA MET A 95 -5.91 -16.15 -4.83
C MET A 95 -6.36 -15.54 -3.52
N ASN A 96 -6.54 -14.21 -3.51
CA ASN A 96 -7.03 -13.44 -2.38
C ASN A 96 -8.19 -12.55 -2.81
N TRP A 97 -9.27 -12.59 -2.04
CA TRP A 97 -10.42 -11.69 -2.17
C TRP A 97 -10.53 -10.87 -0.88
N THR A 98 -10.12 -9.61 -0.97
CA THR A 98 -10.16 -8.64 0.13
C THR A 98 -11.46 -7.86 0.04
N TYR A 99 -12.17 -7.69 1.16
CA TYR A 99 -13.44 -6.98 1.21
C TYR A 99 -13.28 -5.66 1.96
N ASP A 100 -13.98 -4.62 1.53
CA ASP A 100 -13.96 -3.31 2.21
C ASP A 100 -14.77 -3.31 3.51
N ASP A 101 -15.69 -4.26 3.66
CA ASP A 101 -16.45 -4.49 4.89
C ASP A 101 -15.53 -5.05 5.98
N GLU A 102 -15.20 -4.21 6.96
CA GLU A 102 -14.35 -4.55 8.12
C GLU A 102 -14.88 -5.75 8.94
N SER A 103 -16.17 -6.04 8.88
CA SER A 103 -16.76 -7.19 9.58
C SER A 103 -16.48 -8.53 8.88
N LYS A 104 -15.95 -8.49 7.66
CA LYS A 104 -15.73 -9.66 6.81
C LYS A 104 -14.25 -9.94 6.63
N SER A 105 -13.86 -11.18 6.93
CA SER A 105 -12.51 -11.66 6.63
C SER A 105 -12.32 -11.93 5.13
N ASP A 106 -11.12 -11.62 4.62
CA ASP A 106 -10.72 -12.02 3.26
C ASP A 106 -10.83 -13.53 3.04
N ASP A 107 -11.16 -13.89 1.81
CA ASP A 107 -11.12 -15.27 1.37
C ASP A 107 -9.84 -15.57 0.60
N GLN A 108 -9.14 -16.63 1.02
CA GLN A 108 -7.86 -16.99 0.45
C GLN A 108 -7.80 -18.46 0.05
N TRP A 109 -7.19 -18.72 -1.09
CA TRP A 109 -6.98 -20.07 -1.61
C TRP A 109 -5.59 -20.25 -2.17
N ILE A 110 -5.07 -21.45 -2.01
CA ILE A 110 -3.84 -21.89 -2.66
C ILE A 110 -4.10 -23.16 -3.46
N TYR A 111 -3.66 -23.15 -4.71
CA TYR A 111 -3.63 -24.32 -5.57
C TYR A 111 -2.22 -24.93 -5.55
N LEU A 112 -2.13 -26.20 -5.17
CA LEU A 112 -0.88 -26.93 -5.10
C LEU A 112 -0.81 -27.96 -6.23
N PRO A 113 0.03 -27.74 -7.26
CA PRO A 113 0.05 -28.58 -8.47
C PRO A 113 0.46 -30.02 -8.17
N ALA A 114 1.40 -30.22 -7.23
CA ALA A 114 1.84 -31.55 -6.81
C ALA A 114 0.70 -32.40 -6.21
N LEU A 115 -0.29 -31.75 -5.59
CA LEU A 115 -1.45 -32.41 -5.00
C LEU A 115 -2.68 -32.37 -5.91
N LYS A 116 -2.66 -31.57 -6.98
CA LYS A 116 -3.82 -31.21 -7.81
C LYS A 116 -5.03 -30.79 -6.96
N LYS A 117 -4.77 -30.03 -5.90
CA LYS A 117 -5.78 -29.63 -4.91
C LYS A 117 -5.76 -28.13 -4.69
N VAL A 118 -6.96 -27.59 -4.49
CA VAL A 118 -7.18 -26.25 -3.95
C VAL A 118 -7.43 -26.38 -2.46
N LYS A 119 -6.73 -25.59 -1.64
CA LYS A 119 -6.94 -25.49 -0.20
C LYS A 119 -7.36 -24.06 0.14
N ARG A 120 -8.43 -23.91 0.93
CA ARG A 120 -8.80 -22.62 1.53
C ARG A 120 -7.92 -22.36 2.76
N ILE A 121 -7.43 -21.13 2.89
CA ILE A 121 -6.66 -20.66 4.04
C ILE A 121 -7.67 -19.98 4.96
N SER A 122 -7.81 -20.48 6.18
CA SER A 122 -8.72 -19.91 7.18
C SER A 122 -8.15 -18.63 7.76
N SER A 123 -9.02 -17.74 8.25
CA SER A 123 -8.62 -16.48 8.89
C SER A 123 -7.58 -16.67 9.98
N ASP A 124 -7.68 -17.75 10.77
CA ASP A 124 -6.75 -18.07 11.86
C ASP A 124 -5.33 -18.40 11.37
N SER A 125 -5.19 -18.84 10.12
CA SER A 125 -3.90 -19.17 9.49
C SER A 125 -3.30 -18.03 8.67
N LYS A 126 -3.93 -16.84 8.65
CA LYS A 126 -3.42 -15.67 7.92
C LYS A 126 -2.09 -15.15 8.46
N SER A 127 -1.77 -15.43 9.73
CA SER A 127 -0.49 -15.06 10.35
C SER A 127 0.66 -16.02 10.02
N ASP A 128 0.39 -17.14 9.33
CA ASP A 128 1.42 -18.10 8.98
C ASP A 128 2.27 -17.62 7.79
N TYR A 129 3.52 -18.07 7.78
CA TYR A 129 4.47 -17.81 6.71
C TYR A 129 3.97 -18.27 5.33
N PHE A 130 3.97 -17.35 4.37
CA PHE A 130 3.46 -17.62 3.04
C PHE A 130 4.44 -18.45 2.22
N MET A 131 4.13 -19.74 2.04
CA MET A 131 4.94 -20.69 1.27
C MET A 131 6.43 -20.68 1.67
N GLY A 132 6.69 -20.59 2.98
CA GLY A 132 8.04 -20.39 3.49
C GLY A 132 8.65 -19.09 2.96
N SER A 133 7.96 -17.97 3.14
CA SER A 133 8.61 -16.67 3.27
C SER A 133 8.84 -16.42 4.76
N ASP A 134 9.78 -15.53 5.10
CA ASP A 134 9.97 -14.95 6.45
C ASP A 134 10.35 -15.91 7.61
N PHE A 135 11.01 -17.02 7.27
CA PHE A 135 11.72 -17.94 8.18
C PHE A 135 13.03 -17.39 8.80
#